data_AF-A0A6I5N820-F1
#
_entry.id   AF-A0A6I5N820-F1
#
_cell.length_a   1.000
_cell.length_b   1.000
_cell.length_c   1.000
_cell.angle_alpha   90.00
_cell.angle_beta   90.00
_cell.angle_gamma   90.00
#
_symmetry.space_group_name_H-M   'P 1'
#
loop_
_entity.id
_entity.type
_entity.pdbx_description
1 polymer ?
#
loop_
_entity_poly.entity_id
_entity_poly.type
_entity_poly.pdbx_seq_one_letter_code
_entity_poly.pdbx_strand_id
1 'polypeptide(L)'
;MQGSAVNASETVLVSQEHAASHHEAHPDYRMFGVLVFLCAESMIFLGLFAAYLTFRLVAPSWPPEGTPELELLLPGINTIILISSSFVIHQADTAVKQDDVGGMRRWFGITAAMG
;
A
#
# COMPACT_ATOMS: atom_id res chain seq x y z
N MET A 1 -19.87 5.68 64.02
CA MET A 1 -19.76 4.82 62.82
C MET A 1 -19.96 5.68 61.57
N GLN A 2 -18.92 6.36 61.07
CA GLN A 2 -19.01 7.25 59.88
C GLN A 2 -17.82 7.04 58.91
N GLY A 3 -17.25 5.82 58.85
CA GLY A 3 -16.01 5.55 58.12
C GLY A 3 -16.14 4.95 56.71
N SER A 4 -17.35 4.57 56.25
CA SER A 4 -17.48 3.71 55.05
C SER A 4 -17.82 4.44 53.75
N ALA A 5 -18.39 5.65 53.81
CA ALA A 5 -18.89 6.33 52.61
C ALA A 5 -17.81 7.11 51.85
N VAL A 6 -16.78 7.61 52.55
CA VAL A 6 -15.70 8.41 51.96
C VAL A 6 -14.76 7.57 51.08
N ASN A 7 -14.50 6.32 51.46
CA ASN A 7 -13.61 5.42 50.72
C ASN A 7 -14.22 4.93 49.39
N ALA A 8 -15.55 4.80 49.32
CA ALA A 8 -16.24 4.36 48.11
C ALA A 8 -16.20 5.42 47.00
N SER A 9 -16.42 6.70 47.34
CA SER A 9 -16.33 7.79 46.35
C SER A 9 -14.89 8.01 45.87
N GLU A 10 -13.90 7.88 46.75
CA GLU A 10 -12.48 7.96 46.39
C GLU A 10 -12.06 6.78 45.51
N THR A 11 -12.52 5.57 45.82
CA THR A 11 -12.26 4.35 45.00
C THR A 11 -12.92 4.42 43.63
N VAL A 12 -14.12 5.01 43.53
CA VAL A 12 -14.82 5.19 42.25
C VAL A 12 -14.17 6.30 41.42
N LEU A 13 -13.73 7.41 42.04
CA LEU A 13 -12.99 8.47 41.35
C LEU A 13 -11.62 7.99 40.87
N VAL A 14 -10.88 7.23 41.70
CA VAL A 14 -9.60 6.60 41.34
C VAL A 14 -9.80 5.54 40.26
N SER A 15 -10.86 4.72 40.33
CA SER A 15 -11.19 3.73 39.28
C SER A 15 -11.63 4.39 37.97
N GLN A 16 -12.28 5.55 38.03
CA GLN A 16 -12.70 6.31 36.86
C GLN A 16 -11.53 7.09 36.22
N GLU A 17 -10.60 7.62 37.03
CA GLU A 17 -9.32 8.15 36.54
C GLU A 17 -8.46 7.05 35.90
N HIS A 18 -8.38 5.87 36.52
CA HIS A 18 -7.61 4.74 35.99
C HIS A 18 -8.26 4.15 34.72
N ALA A 19 -9.60 4.08 34.64
CA ALA A 19 -10.28 3.63 33.42
C ALA A 19 -10.19 4.65 32.27
N ALA A 20 -10.04 5.94 32.58
CA ALA A 20 -9.83 6.99 31.58
C ALA A 20 -8.37 7.08 31.09
N SER A 21 -7.39 6.53 31.81
CA SER A 21 -5.96 6.64 31.49
C SER A 21 -5.36 5.47 30.71
N HIS A 22 -6.14 4.42 30.40
CA HIS A 22 -5.64 3.19 29.73
C HIS A 22 -6.15 3.00 28.30
N HIS A 23 -6.47 4.09 27.58
CA HIS A 23 -6.44 4.06 26.12
C HIS A 23 -5.02 4.42 25.67
N GLU A 24 -4.05 3.57 25.96
CA GLU A 24 -2.78 3.62 25.23
C GLU A 24 -3.11 3.44 23.75
N ALA A 25 -2.92 4.50 22.97
CA ALA A 25 -3.02 4.47 21.54
C ALA A 25 -1.99 3.47 21.02
N HIS A 26 -2.42 2.24 20.77
CA HIS A 26 -1.58 1.23 20.14
C HIS A 26 -1.01 1.84 18.84
N PRO A 27 0.31 1.91 18.67
CA PRO A 27 0.91 2.42 17.44
C PRO A 27 0.43 1.59 16.25
N ASP A 28 -0.15 2.26 15.25
CA ASP A 28 -0.67 1.61 14.06
C ASP A 28 0.49 1.20 13.13
N TYR A 29 0.86 -0.09 13.20
CA TYR A 29 1.91 -0.67 12.35
C TYR A 29 1.39 -1.23 11.03
N ARG A 30 0.11 -1.05 10.67
CA ARG A 30 -0.45 -1.63 9.44
C ARG A 30 0.24 -1.07 8.20
N MET A 31 0.40 0.25 8.13
CA MET A 31 1.13 0.90 7.04
C MET A 31 2.60 0.51 7.02
N PHE A 32 3.22 0.36 8.19
CA PHE A 32 4.61 -0.10 8.29
C PHE A 32 4.77 -1.51 7.72
N GLY A 33 3.86 -2.43 8.04
CA GLY A 33 3.84 -3.79 7.49
C GLY A 33 3.67 -3.80 5.97
N VAL A 34 2.76 -2.99 5.43
CA VAL A 34 2.57 -2.85 3.97
C VAL A 34 3.82 -2.30 3.30
N LEU A 35 4.48 -1.30 3.90
CA LEU A 35 5.72 -0.74 3.37
C LEU A 35 6.83 -1.80 3.30
N VAL A 36 7.06 -2.53 4.40
CA VAL A 36 8.09 -3.58 4.48
C VAL A 36 7.79 -4.70 3.47
N PHE A 37 6.52 -5.09 3.32
CA PHE A 37 6.10 -6.06 2.32
C PHE A 37 6.40 -5.59 0.88
N LEU A 38 6.05 -4.34 0.54
CA LEU A 38 6.37 -3.76 -0.78
C LEU A 38 7.88 -3.65 -1.02
N CYS A 39 8.67 -3.36 0.02
CA CYS A 39 10.12 -3.37 -0.06
C CYS A 39 10.64 -4.78 -0.38
N ALA A 40 10.12 -5.83 0.28
CA ALA A 40 10.52 -7.21 0.01
C ALA A 40 10.20 -7.61 -1.44
N GLU A 41 9.01 -7.26 -1.94
CA GLU A 41 8.64 -7.50 -3.34
C GLU A 41 9.57 -6.74 -4.32
N SER A 42 9.94 -5.51 -3.97
CA SER A 42 10.89 -4.71 -4.77
C SER A 42 12.28 -5.35 -4.82
N MET A 43 12.73 -6.02 -3.75
CA MET A 43 14.00 -6.76 -3.73
C MET A 43 13.99 -7.95 -4.70
N ILE A 44 12.83 -8.59 -4.91
CA ILE A 44 12.68 -9.65 -5.92
C ILE A 44 12.96 -9.04 -7.30
N PHE A 45 12.26 -7.97 -7.69
CA PHE A 45 12.51 -7.28 -8.96
C PHE A 45 13.96 -6.79 -9.11
N LEU A 46 14.56 -6.28 -8.03
CA LEU A 46 15.96 -5.87 -8.04
C LEU A 46 16.91 -7.04 -8.32
N GLY A 47 16.64 -8.23 -7.77
CA GLY A 47 17.36 -9.45 -8.10
C GLY A 47 17.23 -9.84 -9.58
N LEU A 48 16.03 -9.72 -10.16
CA LEU A 48 15.82 -9.94 -11.60
C LEU A 48 16.60 -8.93 -12.45
N PHE A 49 16.58 -7.64 -12.07
CA PHE A 49 17.36 -6.61 -12.77
C PHE A 49 18.87 -6.85 -12.64
N ALA A 50 19.36 -7.23 -11.46
CA ALA A 50 20.77 -7.56 -11.26
C ALA A 50 21.19 -8.75 -12.14
N ALA A 51 20.36 -9.79 -12.22
CA ALA A 51 20.59 -10.91 -13.14
C ALA A 51 20.64 -10.44 -14.60
N TYR A 52 19.64 -9.68 -15.05
CA TYR A 52 19.59 -9.12 -16.41
C TYR A 52 20.83 -8.28 -16.73
N LEU A 53 21.21 -7.36 -15.84
CA LEU A 53 22.38 -6.49 -16.02
C LEU A 53 23.68 -7.30 -16.04
N THR A 54 23.80 -8.32 -15.19
CA THR A 54 24.97 -9.20 -15.19
C THR A 54 25.11 -9.90 -16.53
N PHE A 55 24.05 -10.53 -17.04
CA PHE A 55 24.06 -11.16 -18.36
C PHE A 55 24.33 -10.16 -19.48
N ARG A 56 23.76 -8.96 -19.39
CA ARG A 56 23.97 -7.89 -20.38
C ARG A 56 25.43 -7.42 -20.44
N LEU A 57 26.14 -7.43 -19.31
CA LEU A 57 27.53 -6.98 -19.23
C LEU A 57 28.54 -8.04 -19.70
N VAL A 58 28.24 -9.32 -19.47
CA VAL A 58 29.16 -10.42 -19.84
C VAL A 58 28.93 -10.95 -21.26
N ALA A 59 27.77 -10.67 -21.86
CA ALA A 59 27.46 -11.11 -23.21
C ALA A 59 28.30 -10.34 -24.25
N PRO A 60 28.97 -11.04 -25.20
CA PRO A 60 29.82 -10.41 -26.21
C PRO A 60 29.03 -9.59 -27.25
N SER A 61 27.77 -9.94 -27.50
CA SER A 61 26.85 -9.20 -28.35
C SER A 61 25.44 -9.26 -27.75
N TRP A 62 24.70 -8.15 -27.85
CA TRP A 62 23.33 -8.07 -27.35
C TRP A 62 22.44 -7.24 -28.29
N PRO A 63 21.26 -7.75 -28.71
CA PRO A 63 20.68 -9.07 -28.41
C PRO A 63 21.47 -10.23 -29.07
N PRO A 64 21.42 -11.45 -28.52
CA PRO A 64 22.00 -12.63 -29.17
C PRO A 64 21.42 -12.85 -30.57
N GLU A 65 22.22 -13.45 -31.47
CA GLU A 65 21.77 -13.80 -32.81
C GLU A 65 20.57 -14.77 -32.76
N GLY A 66 19.57 -14.55 -33.62
CA GLY A 66 18.32 -15.32 -33.61
C GLY A 66 17.27 -14.85 -32.61
N THR A 67 17.50 -13.75 -31.87
CA THR A 67 16.46 -13.12 -31.06
C THR A 67 15.36 -12.56 -31.97
N PRO A 68 14.07 -12.93 -31.76
CA PRO A 68 12.94 -12.35 -32.49
C PRO A 68 12.92 -10.82 -32.37
N GLU A 69 12.34 -10.14 -33.38
CA GLU A 69 12.16 -8.70 -33.30
C GLU A 69 11.31 -8.32 -32.09
N LEU A 70 11.73 -7.28 -31.38
CA LEU A 70 11.05 -6.82 -30.20
C LEU A 70 9.76 -6.08 -30.61
N GLU A 71 8.61 -6.71 -30.39
CA GLU A 71 7.32 -6.04 -30.58
C GLU A 71 7.13 -4.96 -29.53
N LEU A 72 7.41 -3.70 -29.90
CA LEU A 72 7.29 -2.55 -28.99
C LEU A 72 5.86 -2.01 -28.86
N LEU A 73 4.99 -2.34 -29.82
CA LEU A 73 3.67 -1.73 -29.93
C LEU A 73 2.71 -2.22 -28.84
N LEU A 74 2.57 -3.54 -28.68
CA LEU A 74 1.68 -4.13 -27.67
C LEU A 74 2.13 -3.84 -26.23
N PRO A 75 3.42 -4.04 -25.85
CA PRO A 75 3.90 -3.68 -24.52
C PRO A 75 3.83 -2.17 -24.25
N GLY A 76 4.03 -1.34 -25.28
CA GLY A 76 3.91 0.11 -25.18
C GLY A 76 2.49 0.55 -24.81
N ILE A 77 1.48 0.01 -25.49
CA ILE A 77 0.06 0.29 -25.18
C ILE A 77 -0.28 -0.16 -23.76
N ASN A 78 0.13 -1.36 -23.35
CA ASN A 78 -0.11 -1.85 -21.99
C ASN A 78 0.56 -0.96 -20.94
N THR A 79 1.76 -0.46 -21.21
CA THR A 79 2.43 0.49 -20.30
C THR A 79 1.65 1.80 -20.18
N ILE A 80 1.12 2.33 -21.28
CA ILE A 80 0.27 3.54 -21.27
C ILE A 80 -1.00 3.29 -20.46
N ILE A 81 -1.65 2.13 -20.61
CA ILE A 81 -2.84 1.73 -19.85
C ILE A 81 -2.53 1.69 -18.35
N LEU A 82 -1.42 1.05 -17.96
CA LEU A 82 -0.99 0.94 -16.56
C LEU A 82 -0.64 2.30 -15.94
N ILE A 83 0.07 3.16 -16.67
CA ILE A 83 0.35 4.53 -16.22
C ILE A 83 -0.96 5.32 -16.08
N SER A 84 -1.87 5.20 -17.04
CA SER A 84 -3.18 5.86 -17.00
C SER A 84 -4.04 5.40 -15.82
N SER A 85 -3.95 4.11 -15.45
CA SER A 85 -4.63 3.56 -14.27
C SER A 85 -4.18 4.23 -12.96
N SER A 86 -2.91 4.63 -12.86
CA SER A 86 -2.42 5.39 -11.70
C SER A 86 -3.06 6.79 -11.59
N PHE A 87 -3.40 7.43 -12.71
CA PHE A 87 -4.15 8.69 -12.69
C PHE A 87 -5.61 8.48 -12.27
N VAL A 88 -6.22 7.36 -12.67
CA VAL A 88 -7.60 7.01 -12.28
C VAL A 88 -7.72 6.83 -10.77
N ILE A 89 -6.77 6.15 -10.11
CA ILE A 89 -6.85 5.95 -8.66
C ILE A 89 -6.60 7.24 -7.87
N HIS A 90 -5.78 8.15 -8.42
CA HIS A 90 -5.64 9.50 -7.88
C HIS A 90 -6.95 10.29 -7.94
N GLN A 91 -7.69 10.14 -9.04
CA GLN A 91 -9.02 10.75 -9.19
C GLN A 91 -10.06 10.10 -8.27
N ALA A 92 -9.96 8.78 -8.03
CA ALA A 92 -10.79 8.06 -7.08
C ALA A 92 -10.56 8.51 -5.63
N ASP A 93 -9.31 8.77 -5.23
CA ASP A 93 -8.96 9.31 -3.91
C ASP A 93 -9.57 10.70 -3.68
N THR A 94 -9.68 11.51 -4.74
CA THR A 94 -10.37 12.81 -4.70
C THR A 94 -11.89 12.66 -4.57
N ALA A 95 -12.49 11.64 -5.19
CA ALA A 95 -13.91 11.34 -5.07
C ALA A 95 -14.29 10.75 -3.69
N VAL A 96 -13.40 9.95 -3.09
CA VAL A 96 -13.57 9.43 -1.72
C VAL A 96 -13.58 10.56 -0.69
N LYS A 97 -12.74 11.60 -0.89
CA LYS A 97 -12.76 12.83 -0.06
C LYS A 97 -14.06 13.63 -0.20
N GLN A 98 -14.89 13.34 -1.20
CA GLN A 98 -16.21 13.96 -1.42
C GLN A 98 -17.37 13.05 -0.99
N ASP A 99 -17.11 11.96 -0.27
CA ASP A 99 -18.10 10.99 0.23
C ASP A 99 -18.94 10.25 -0.87
N ASP A 100 -18.48 10.28 -2.13
CA ASP A 100 -19.15 9.55 -3.23
C ASP A 100 -18.64 8.11 -3.37
N VAL A 101 -19.24 7.23 -2.56
CA VAL A 101 -18.99 5.77 -2.57
C VAL A 101 -19.36 5.12 -3.91
N GLY A 102 -20.30 5.70 -4.66
CA GLY A 102 -20.75 5.21 -5.97
C GLY A 102 -19.78 5.55 -7.10
N GLY A 103 -19.12 6.71 -7.02
CA GLY A 103 -17.99 7.09 -7.86
C GLY A 103 -16.76 6.22 -7.61
N MET A 104 -16.40 6.01 -6.34
CA MET A 104 -15.27 5.15 -5.93
C MET A 104 -15.37 3.74 -6.53
N ARG A 105 -16.53 3.07 -6.38
CA ARG A 105 -16.74 1.71 -6.90
C ARG A 105 -16.59 1.61 -8.43
N ARG A 106 -17.04 2.62 -9.18
CA ARG A 106 -16.89 2.66 -10.64
C ARG A 106 -15.43 2.82 -11.06
N TRP A 107 -14.69 3.71 -10.41
CA TRP A 107 -13.26 3.91 -10.71
C TRP A 107 -12.39 2.72 -10.30
N PHE A 108 -12.70 2.05 -9.19
CA PHE A 108 -12.07 0.78 -8.83
C PHE A 108 -12.38 -0.34 -9.82
N GLY A 109 -13.63 -0.45 -10.29
CA GLY A 109 -14.01 -1.43 -11.31
C GLY A 109 -13.30 -1.20 -12.65
N ILE A 110 -13.17 0.05 -13.08
CA ILE A 110 -12.41 0.41 -14.29
C ILE A 110 -10.93 0.08 -14.12
N THR A 111 -10.35 0.39 -12.96
CA THR A 111 -8.95 0.06 -12.63
C THR A 111 -8.71 -1.45 -12.64
N ALA A 112 -9.61 -2.24 -12.06
CA ALA A 112 -9.53 -3.70 -12.07
C ALA A 112 -9.73 -4.33 -13.46
N ALA A 113 -10.42 -3.65 -14.37
CA ALA A 113 -10.59 -4.11 -15.75
C ALA A 113 -9.42 -3.70 -16.67
N MET A 114 -8.69 -2.64 -16.30
CA MET A 114 -7.51 -2.14 -17.03
C MET A 114 -6.21 -2.83 -16.58
N GLY A 115 -6.16 -3.33 -15.35
CA GLY A 115 -5.02 -4.04 -14.76
C GLY A 115 -5.02 -5.53 -15.02
#